data_AF-A0A1I4LJW8-F1
#
_entry.id   AF-A0A1I4LJW8-F1
#
_cell.length_a   1.000
_cell.length_b   1.000
_cell.length_c   1.000
_cell.angle_alpha   90.00
_cell.angle_beta   90.00
_cell.angle_gamma   90.00
#
_symmetry.space_group_name_H-M   'P 1'
#
loop_
_entity.id
_entity.type
_entity.pdbx_description
1 polymer ?
#
loop_
_entity_poly.entity_id
_entity_poly.type
_entity_poly.pdbx_seq_one_letter_code
_entity_poly.pdbx_strand_id
1 'polypeptide(L)' 'MYKKRECKVQNEVQIICPFCGLMIELPMCNVVNSEEITCQHCQNKFKFKM' A
#
# COMPACT_ATOMS: atom_id res chain seq x y z
N MET A 1 2.71 21.68 6.15
CA MET A 1 1.96 21.07 5.04
C MET A 1 2.85 20.03 4.39
N TYR A 2 2.69 18.75 4.73
CA TYR A 2 3.51 17.69 4.13
C TYR A 2 3.11 17.55 2.66
N LYS A 3 4.03 17.90 1.74
CA LYS A 3 3.87 17.74 0.29
C LYS A 3 3.50 16.28 0.02
N LYS A 4 2.28 16.02 -0.47
CA LYS A 4 1.95 14.75 -1.14
C LYS A 4 2.99 14.59 -2.24
N ARG A 5 3.92 13.65 -2.08
CA ARG A 5 4.95 13.38 -3.09
C ARG A 5 4.21 12.86 -4.31
N GLU A 6 4.30 13.61 -5.41
CA GLU A 6 3.83 13.18 -6.73
C GLU A 6 4.57 11.90 -7.08
N CYS A 7 3.91 10.78 -6.84
CA CYS A 7 4.49 9.49 -7.08
C CYS A 7 4.31 9.18 -8.57
N LYS A 8 5.39 9.38 -9.34
CA LYS A 8 5.43 9.13 -10.80
C LYS A 8 5.48 7.63 -11.15
N VAL A 9 5.37 6.75 -10.15
CA VAL A 9 5.55 5.31 -10.31
C VAL A 9 4.18 4.67 -10.40
N GLN A 10 3.72 4.40 -11.63
CA GLN A 10 2.48 3.65 -11.89
C GLN A 10 2.67 2.14 -11.74
N ASN A 11 3.85 1.68 -11.32
CA ASN A 11 4.10 0.26 -11.14
C ASN A 11 3.29 -0.27 -9.96
N GLU A 12 2.56 -1.34 -10.21
CA GLU A 12 1.90 -2.13 -9.19
C GLU A 12 2.93 -3.05 -8.53
N VAL A 13 2.83 -3.21 -7.22
CA VAL A 13 3.63 -4.15 -6.44
C VAL A 13 2.72 -5.18 -5.82
N GLN A 14 3.16 -6.43 -5.88
CA GLN A 14 2.53 -7.53 -5.16
C GLN A 14 3.11 -7.58 -3.75
N ILE A 15 2.24 -7.45 -2.76
CA ILE A 15 2.61 -7.57 -1.34
C ILE A 15 1.75 -8.62 -0.68
N ILE A 16 2.27 -9.22 0.39
CA ILE A 16 1.49 -10.14 1.23
C ILE A 16 0.81 -9.32 2.31
N CYS A 17 -0.53 -9.42 2.42
CA CYS A 17 -1.26 -8.77 3.48
C CYS A 17 -0.89 -9.41 4.84
N PRO A 18 -0.45 -8.62 5.84
CA PRO A 18 0.01 -9.16 7.12
C PRO A 18 -1.12 -9.79 7.96
N PHE A 19 -2.39 -9.56 7.63
CA PHE A 19 -3.52 -10.08 8.39
C PHE A 19 -4.05 -11.40 7.86
N CYS A 20 -4.22 -11.52 6.54
CA CYS A 20 -4.79 -12.72 5.92
C CYS A 20 -3.77 -13.57 5.17
N GLY A 21 -2.53 -13.11 5.00
CA GLY A 21 -1.48 -13.83 4.26
C GLY A 21 -1.72 -13.92 2.75
N LEU A 22 -2.76 -13.26 2.22
CA LEU A 22 -3.04 -13.23 0.79
C LEU A 22 -2.21 -12.17 0.08
N MET A 23 -1.83 -12.48 -1.15
CA MET A 23 -1.12 -11.57 -2.03
C MET A 23 -2.11 -10.53 -2.59
N ILE A 24 -1.74 -9.26 -2.54
CA ILE A 24 -2.53 -8.15 -3.10
C ILE A 24 -1.66 -7.25 -3.94
N GLU A 25 -2.25 -6.74 -5.01
CA GLU A 25 -1.62 -5.80 -5.94
C GLU A 25 -2.03 -4.39 -5.56
N LEU A 26 -1.04 -3.52 -5.37
CA LEU A 26 -1.25 -2.14 -4.98
C LEU A 26 -0.28 -1.22 -5.73
N PRO A 27 -0.66 0.04 -5.98
CA PRO A 27 0.27 0.99 -6.54
C PRO A 27 1.42 1.21 -5.55
N MET A 28 2.66 1.11 -6.04
CA MET A 28 3.88 1.28 -5.24
C MET A 28 3.89 2.62 -4.47
N CYS A 29 3.19 3.62 -5.00
CA CYS A 29 2.96 4.90 -4.35
C CYS A 29 2.33 4.80 -2.97
N ASN A 30 1.33 3.95 -2.79
CA ASN A 30 0.66 3.80 -1.49
C ASN A 30 1.65 3.24 -0.45
N VAL A 31 2.58 2.39 -0.88
CA VAL A 31 3.62 1.81 -0.02
C VAL A 31 4.68 2.86 0.34
N VAL A 32 5.20 3.58 -0.66
CA VAL A 32 6.27 4.58 -0.47
C VAL A 32 5.80 5.84 0.27
N ASN A 33 4.56 6.25 0.07
CA ASN A 33 3.97 7.40 0.77
C ASN A 33 3.44 7.05 2.16
N SER A 34 3.62 5.79 2.63
CA SER A 34 3.05 5.28 3.88
C SER A 34 1.55 5.54 4.00
N GLU A 35 0.84 5.45 2.88
CA GLU A 35 -0.61 5.62 2.86
C GLU A 35 -1.30 4.42 3.53
N GLU A 36 -2.49 4.67 4.09
CA GLU A 36 -3.30 3.61 4.67
C GLU A 36 -3.83 2.72 3.53
N ILE A 37 -3.37 1.47 3.53
CA ILE A 37 -3.73 0.46 2.56
C ILE A 37 -4.83 -0.40 3.17
N THR A 38 -5.90 -0.61 2.41
CA THR A 38 -6.97 -1.54 2.77
C THR A 38 -6.81 -2.81 1.95
N CYS A 39 -6.70 -3.97 2.60
CA CYS A 39 -6.71 -5.25 1.90
C CYS A 39 -8.09 -5.54 1.32
N GLN A 40 -8.20 -5.82 0.03
CA GLN A 40 -9.49 -6.13 -0.60
C GLN A 40 -10.11 -7.45 -0.12
N HIS A 41 -9.29 -8.40 0.36
CA HIS A 41 -9.78 -9.71 0.80
C HIS A 41 -10.31 -9.70 2.23
N CYS A 42 -9.58 -9.12 3.18
CA CYS A 42 -9.95 -9.15 4.59
C CYS A 42 -10.49 -7.80 5.10
N GLN A 43 -10.50 -6.77 4.24
CA GLN A 43 -10.93 -5.39 4.56
C GLN A 43 -10.17 -4.75 5.72
N ASN A 44 -9.08 -5.36 6.19
CA ASN A 44 -8.23 -4.80 7.21
C ASN A 44 -7.32 -3.71 6.64
N LYS A 45 -7.09 -2.70 7.47
CA LYS A 45 -6.27 -1.54 7.16
C LYS A 45 -4.89 -1.70 7.78
N PHE A 46 -3.85 -1.40 7.00
CA PHE A 46 -2.48 -1.35 7.47
C PHE A 46 -1.71 -0.26 6.75
N LYS A 47 -0.55 0.10 7.32
CA LYS A 47 0.37 1.06 6.74
C LYS A 47 1.78 0.49 6.82
N PHE A 48 2.54 0.65 5.75
CA PHE A 48 3.97 0.38 5.80
C PHE A 48 4.66 1.57 6.45
N LYS A 49 5.20 1.36 7.65
CA LYS A 49 6.21 2.26 8.20
C LYS A 49 7.54 1.88 7.55
N MET A 50 8.12 2.80 6.78
CA MET A 50 9.55 2.76 6.47
C MET A 50 10.36 3.00 7.75
#